data_AF-A0A7C4GS93-F1
#
_entry.id   AF-A0A7C4GS93-F1
#
_cell.length_a   1.000
_cell.length_b   1.000
_cell.length_c   1.000
_cell.angle_alpha   90.00
_cell.angle_beta   90.00
_cell.angle_gamma   90.00
#
_symmetry.space_group_name_H-M   'P 1'
#
loop_
_entity.id
_entity.type
_entity.pdbx_description
1 polymer ?
#
loop_
_entity_poly.entity_id
_entity_poly.type
_entity_poly.pdbx_seq_one_letter_code
_entity_poly.pdbx_strand_id
1 'polypeptide(L)'
;MGIHLRLMEAINKIRDDSLRSKMLDLLGDLSIKVGDKRFTGLPLNEAPASRLHHHSYPGGLIDHILSMLNIAFALCDSVENIYGGKVNRDLVICGIILHDIFKPLTYEQREDGRYVFSPLGERIDHLTLIVSELLKRDFPIDLIHVVVTSHGSGSPISPKTIEALICHLADEVDSKLNGEILNAAKYLVKEVTKEEWEKMDAKTAMKILALKAEGGWEGFREGIKLIKKNIEAETSSTP
;
A
#
# COMPACT_ATOMS: atom_id res chain seq x y z
N MET A 1 -14.04 15.01 -2.98
CA MET A 1 -12.93 14.04 -2.83
C MET A 1 -13.57 12.67 -2.76
N GLY A 2 -13.49 11.89 -3.83
CA GLY A 2 -14.16 10.57 -3.91
C GLY A 2 -13.20 9.45 -3.53
N ILE A 3 -13.74 8.34 -3.04
CA ILE A 3 -12.96 7.12 -2.84
C ILE A 3 -12.40 6.67 -4.20
N HIS A 4 -11.14 6.23 -4.22
CA HIS A 4 -10.48 5.76 -5.44
C HIS A 4 -11.31 4.66 -6.13
N LEU A 5 -11.57 4.78 -7.43
CA LEU A 5 -12.50 3.91 -8.18
C LEU A 5 -12.22 2.41 -7.98
N ARG A 6 -10.95 2.01 -8.04
CA ARG A 6 -10.56 0.60 -7.84
C ARG A 6 -10.75 0.12 -6.40
N LEU A 7 -10.66 1.01 -5.40
CA LEU A 7 -11.02 0.65 -4.03
C LEU A 7 -12.54 0.47 -3.91
N MET A 8 -13.32 1.33 -4.56
CA MET A 8 -14.78 1.17 -4.61
C MET A 8 -15.21 -0.15 -5.23
N GLU A 9 -14.53 -0.61 -6.29
CA GLU A 9 -14.78 -1.94 -6.87
C GLU A 9 -14.56 -3.08 -5.85
N ALA A 10 -13.53 -2.97 -5.01
CA ALA A 10 -13.29 -3.94 -3.94
C ALA A 10 -14.33 -3.84 -2.81
N ILE A 11 -14.66 -2.63 -2.38
CA ILE A 11 -15.68 -2.37 -1.34
C ILE A 11 -17.05 -2.90 -1.77
N ASN A 12 -17.41 -2.77 -3.05
CA ASN A 12 -18.66 -3.28 -3.60
C ASN A 12 -18.76 -4.82 -3.58
N LYS A 13 -17.65 -5.54 -3.34
CA LYS A 13 -17.66 -7.00 -3.17
C LYS A 13 -17.99 -7.44 -1.74
N ILE A 14 -17.96 -6.53 -0.77
CA ILE A 14 -18.34 -6.80 0.63
C ILE A 14 -19.84 -7.11 0.66
N ARG A 15 -20.21 -8.29 1.16
CA ARG A 15 -21.61 -8.76 1.18
C ARG A 15 -22.37 -8.26 2.40
N ASP A 16 -21.71 -8.13 3.54
CA ASP A 16 -22.30 -7.52 4.74
C ASP A 16 -22.53 -6.01 4.52
N ASP A 17 -23.79 -5.64 4.35
CA ASP A 17 -24.22 -4.25 4.10
C ASP A 17 -23.87 -3.31 5.26
N SER A 18 -23.92 -3.78 6.50
CA SER A 18 -23.59 -3.00 7.69
C SER A 18 -22.10 -2.70 7.70
N LEU A 19 -21.28 -3.73 7.49
CA LEU A 19 -19.83 -3.58 7.40
C LEU A 19 -19.42 -2.68 6.22
N ARG A 20 -20.03 -2.88 5.04
CA ARG A 20 -19.80 -2.03 3.86
C ARG A 20 -20.17 -0.57 4.12
N SER A 21 -21.28 -0.31 4.80
CA SER A 21 -21.68 1.05 5.18
C SER A 21 -20.68 1.70 6.14
N LYS A 22 -20.22 0.98 7.17
CA LYS A 22 -19.21 1.48 8.11
C LYS A 22 -17.88 1.79 7.43
N MET A 23 -17.46 0.94 6.48
CA MET A 23 -16.29 1.17 5.64
C MET A 23 -16.40 2.48 4.85
N LEU A 24 -17.53 2.69 4.16
CA LEU A 24 -17.75 3.90 3.36
C LEU A 24 -17.79 5.17 4.21
N ASP A 25 -18.40 5.09 5.40
CA ASP A 25 -18.44 6.19 6.36
C ASP A 25 -17.04 6.59 6.85
N LEU A 26 -16.19 5.61 7.21
CA LEU A 26 -14.80 5.85 7.60
C LEU A 26 -13.97 6.44 6.44
N LEU A 27 -14.08 5.85 5.24
CA LEU A 27 -13.33 6.32 4.06
C LEU A 27 -13.80 7.68 3.53
N GLY A 28 -15.00 8.11 3.90
CA GLY A 28 -15.54 9.42 3.54
C GLY A 28 -14.83 10.59 4.24
N ASP A 29 -14.27 10.34 5.43
CA ASP A 29 -13.46 11.33 6.17
C ASP A 29 -12.36 10.63 6.96
N LEU A 30 -11.15 10.67 6.41
CA LEU A 30 -9.94 10.12 7.04
C LEU A 30 -9.25 11.12 7.99
N SER A 31 -9.89 12.24 8.33
CA SER A 31 -9.35 13.15 9.33
C SER A 31 -9.55 12.60 10.74
N ILE A 32 -8.62 12.91 11.64
CA ILE A 32 -8.71 12.50 13.05
C ILE A 32 -8.66 13.72 13.94
N LYS A 33 -9.46 13.71 15.00
CA LYS A 33 -9.45 14.75 16.03
C LYS A 33 -8.74 14.24 17.28
N VAL A 34 -7.71 14.94 17.73
CA VAL A 34 -7.01 14.69 18.99
C VAL A 34 -7.02 15.97 19.82
N GLY A 35 -7.72 15.95 20.96
CA GLY A 35 -8.04 17.17 21.70
C GLY A 35 -8.82 18.16 20.84
N ASP A 36 -8.37 19.40 20.77
CA ASP A 36 -8.99 20.46 19.96
C ASP A 36 -8.45 20.54 18.52
N LYS A 37 -7.46 19.71 18.17
CA LYS A 37 -6.82 19.74 16.85
C LYS A 37 -7.42 18.68 15.93
N ARG A 38 -7.67 19.07 14.68
CA ARG A 38 -8.01 18.16 13.57
C ARG A 38 -6.78 17.96 12.70
N PHE A 39 -6.46 16.70 12.42
CA PHE A 39 -5.34 16.30 11.58
C PHE A 39 -5.87 15.78 10.25
N THR A 40 -5.25 16.23 9.17
CA THR A 40 -5.47 15.76 7.81
C THR A 40 -4.14 15.34 7.21
N GLY A 41 -4.16 14.32 6.35
CA GLY A 41 -2.96 13.74 5.77
C GLY A 41 -2.76 14.10 4.30
N LEU A 42 -1.74 13.50 3.70
CA LEU A 42 -1.56 13.49 2.25
C LEU A 42 -2.84 12.97 1.54
N PRO A 43 -3.13 13.43 0.31
CA PRO A 43 -4.17 12.81 -0.50
C PRO A 43 -3.89 11.31 -0.68
N LEU A 44 -4.91 10.47 -0.55
CA LEU A 44 -4.74 9.01 -0.58
C LEU A 44 -4.12 8.52 -1.90
N ASN A 45 -4.44 9.19 -3.02
CA ASN A 45 -3.90 8.93 -4.35
C ASN A 45 -2.44 9.40 -4.54
N GLU A 46 -1.87 10.12 -3.57
CA GLU A 46 -0.49 10.62 -3.58
C GLU A 46 0.34 10.03 -2.43
N ALA A 47 -0.30 9.38 -1.47
CA ALA A 47 0.37 8.80 -0.32
C ALA A 47 1.21 7.56 -0.69
N PRO A 48 2.40 7.40 -0.08
CA PRO A 48 3.21 6.20 -0.22
C PRO A 48 2.75 5.13 0.78
N ALA A 49 3.05 3.86 0.52
CA ALA A 49 2.84 2.80 1.52
C ALA A 49 4.03 2.69 2.51
N SER A 50 5.21 3.17 2.15
CA SER A 50 6.37 3.24 3.05
C SER A 50 7.17 4.52 2.81
N ARG A 51 7.95 4.93 3.80
CA ARG A 51 8.82 6.11 3.66
C ARG A 51 10.10 5.86 2.85
N LEU A 52 10.62 4.64 2.90
CA LEU A 52 11.96 4.31 2.41
C LEU A 52 12.04 3.01 1.60
N HIS A 53 11.05 2.12 1.75
CA HIS A 53 11.13 0.76 1.21
C HIS A 53 10.11 0.56 0.08
N HIS A 54 9.31 -0.49 0.16
CA HIS A 54 8.26 -0.83 -0.78
C HIS A 54 7.27 0.32 -0.94
N HIS A 55 6.78 0.52 -2.16
CA HIS A 55 5.73 1.50 -2.45
C HIS A 55 6.05 2.93 -1.95
N SER A 56 7.34 3.28 -1.87
CA SER A 56 7.83 4.60 -1.43
C SER A 56 7.82 5.64 -2.57
N TYR A 57 6.65 5.82 -3.18
CA TYR A 57 6.41 6.74 -4.30
C TYR A 57 4.96 7.24 -4.27
N PRO A 58 4.63 8.35 -4.97
CA PRO A 58 3.27 8.87 -5.00
C PRO A 58 2.26 7.85 -5.51
N GLY A 59 1.16 7.68 -4.76
CA GLY A 59 0.12 6.68 -5.06
C GLY A 59 0.49 5.24 -4.69
N GLY A 60 1.68 5.02 -4.14
CA GLY A 60 2.16 3.70 -3.75
C GLY A 60 1.27 2.98 -2.75
N LEU A 61 0.56 3.70 -1.86
CA LEU A 61 -0.38 3.10 -0.91
C LEU A 61 -1.57 2.44 -1.61
N ILE A 62 -2.12 3.08 -2.65
CA ILE A 62 -3.22 2.48 -3.42
C ILE A 62 -2.72 1.25 -4.19
N ASP A 63 -1.54 1.33 -4.81
CA ASP A 63 -0.95 0.20 -5.51
C ASP A 63 -0.72 -0.99 -4.56
N HIS A 64 -0.23 -0.72 -3.34
CA HIS A 64 -0.03 -1.71 -2.29
C HIS A 64 -1.34 -2.42 -1.89
N ILE A 65 -2.37 -1.65 -1.50
CA ILE A 65 -3.68 -2.20 -1.12
C ILE A 65 -4.29 -3.04 -2.26
N LEU A 66 -4.21 -2.57 -3.51
CA LEU A 66 -4.77 -3.28 -4.66
C LEU A 66 -4.01 -4.56 -4.99
N SER A 67 -2.69 -4.55 -4.84
CA SER A 67 -1.85 -5.74 -5.03
C SER A 67 -2.10 -6.77 -3.93
N MET A 68 -2.16 -6.34 -2.67
CA MET A 68 -2.54 -7.19 -1.53
C MET A 68 -3.91 -7.85 -1.73
N LEU A 69 -4.92 -7.13 -2.22
CA LEU A 69 -6.23 -7.73 -2.50
C LEU A 69 -6.14 -8.88 -3.51
N ASN A 70 -5.30 -8.77 -4.55
CA ASN A 70 -5.10 -9.86 -5.51
C ASN A 70 -4.42 -11.06 -4.87
N ILE A 71 -3.35 -10.84 -4.09
CA ILE A 71 -2.63 -11.89 -3.37
C ILE A 71 -3.58 -12.59 -2.39
N ALA A 72 -4.33 -11.81 -1.62
CA ALA A 72 -5.25 -12.33 -0.62
C ALA A 72 -6.36 -13.17 -1.22
N PHE A 73 -6.90 -12.82 -2.40
CA PHE A 73 -7.87 -13.68 -3.07
C PHE A 73 -7.27 -15.03 -3.49
N ALA A 74 -6.02 -15.06 -3.97
CA ALA A 74 -5.34 -16.32 -4.27
C ALA A 74 -5.09 -17.17 -3.00
N LEU A 75 -4.79 -16.51 -1.87
CA LEU A 75 -4.67 -17.18 -0.56
C LEU A 75 -6.03 -17.72 -0.08
N CYS A 76 -7.10 -16.94 -0.23
CA CYS A 76 -8.47 -17.39 0.07
C CYS A 76 -8.81 -18.65 -0.75
N ASP A 77 -8.53 -18.64 -2.05
CA ASP A 77 -8.78 -19.79 -2.93
C ASP A 77 -7.98 -21.02 -2.49
N SER A 78 -6.74 -20.85 -2.04
CA SER A 78 -5.94 -21.95 -1.48
C SER A 78 -6.57 -22.52 -0.20
N VAL A 79 -6.99 -21.65 0.71
CA VAL A 79 -7.63 -22.07 1.97
C VAL A 79 -8.92 -22.84 1.70
N GLU A 80 -9.78 -22.32 0.83
CA GLU A 80 -11.11 -22.88 0.59
C GLU A 80 -11.05 -24.15 -0.27
N ASN A 81 -10.23 -24.17 -1.33
CA ASN A 81 -10.23 -25.26 -2.31
C ASN A 81 -9.21 -26.37 -2.00
N ILE A 82 -8.11 -26.05 -1.32
CA ILE A 82 -7.02 -27.01 -1.06
C ILE A 82 -7.01 -27.44 0.41
N TYR A 83 -7.12 -26.49 1.34
CA TYR A 83 -7.02 -26.79 2.77
C TYR A 83 -8.37 -27.10 3.43
N GLY A 84 -9.49 -26.92 2.72
CA GLY A 84 -10.83 -27.22 3.21
C GLY A 84 -11.32 -26.26 4.30
N GLY A 85 -10.70 -25.08 4.42
CA GLY A 85 -11.11 -24.03 5.34
C GLY A 85 -12.28 -23.20 4.80
N LYS A 86 -12.83 -22.33 5.65
CA LYS A 86 -13.78 -21.29 5.25
C LYS A 86 -13.16 -19.94 5.54
N VAL A 87 -13.30 -18.99 4.63
CA VAL A 87 -12.78 -17.64 4.80
C VAL A 87 -13.93 -16.64 4.75
N ASN A 88 -13.98 -15.76 5.74
CA ASN A 88 -14.80 -14.56 5.64
C ASN A 88 -14.10 -13.53 4.75
N ARG A 89 -14.35 -13.60 3.45
CA ARG A 89 -13.75 -12.70 2.45
C ARG A 89 -14.10 -11.22 2.67
N ASP A 90 -15.23 -10.90 3.34
CA ASP A 90 -15.58 -9.52 3.68
C ASP A 90 -14.60 -8.94 4.70
N LEU A 91 -14.24 -9.71 5.73
CA LEU A 91 -13.23 -9.31 6.71
C LEU A 91 -11.84 -9.16 6.08
N VAL A 92 -11.48 -10.02 5.12
CA VAL A 92 -10.22 -9.90 4.37
C VAL A 92 -10.17 -8.60 3.56
N ILE A 93 -11.22 -8.31 2.79
CA ILE A 93 -11.30 -7.07 1.98
C ILE A 93 -11.20 -5.84 2.89
N CYS A 94 -12.02 -5.79 3.95
CA CYS A 94 -12.01 -4.68 4.90
C CYS A 94 -10.65 -4.54 5.59
N GLY A 95 -10.07 -5.64 6.06
CA GLY A 95 -8.77 -5.66 6.73
C GLY A 95 -7.67 -5.08 5.86
N ILE A 96 -7.57 -5.52 4.61
CA ILE A 96 -6.57 -5.05 3.65
C ILE A 96 -6.76 -3.58 3.31
N ILE A 97 -8.00 -3.12 3.08
CA ILE A 97 -8.23 -1.70 2.77
C ILE A 97 -7.89 -0.79 3.95
N LEU A 98 -8.16 -1.24 5.18
CA LEU A 98 -8.02 -0.42 6.37
C LEU A 98 -6.62 -0.44 7.00
N HIS A 99 -5.85 -1.52 6.88
CA HIS A 99 -4.66 -1.73 7.71
C HIS A 99 -3.62 -0.60 7.67
N ASP A 100 -3.55 0.12 6.55
CA ASP A 100 -2.62 1.22 6.29
C ASP A 100 -3.31 2.56 6.00
N ILE A 101 -4.64 2.64 6.14
CA ILE A 101 -5.43 3.77 5.60
C ILE A 101 -5.08 5.13 6.22
N PHE A 102 -4.44 5.13 7.40
CA PHE A 102 -3.97 6.33 8.09
C PHE A 102 -2.47 6.61 7.95
N LYS A 103 -1.71 5.84 7.16
CA LYS A 103 -0.35 6.23 6.75
C LYS A 103 -0.27 7.66 6.20
N PRO A 104 -1.24 8.16 5.39
CA PRO A 104 -1.22 9.55 4.91
C PRO A 104 -1.20 10.61 6.02
N LEU A 105 -1.75 10.33 7.21
CA LEU A 105 -1.70 11.22 8.37
C LEU A 105 -0.32 11.23 9.04
N THR A 106 0.41 10.12 8.93
CA THR A 106 1.68 9.90 9.63
C THR A 106 2.90 10.32 8.84
N TYR A 107 2.73 10.62 7.56
CA TYR A 107 3.82 11.02 6.67
C TYR A 107 3.60 12.42 6.10
N GLU A 108 4.72 13.07 5.77
CA GLU A 108 4.76 14.31 4.98
C GLU A 108 5.85 14.16 3.91
N GLN A 109 5.67 14.85 2.78
CA GLN A 109 6.65 14.86 1.70
C GLN A 109 7.48 16.14 1.77
N ARG A 110 8.81 16.00 1.70
CA ARG A 110 9.74 17.13 1.59
C ARG A 110 9.84 17.62 0.14
N GLU A 111 10.38 18.81 -0.04
CA GLU A 111 10.65 19.40 -1.37
C GLU A 111 11.53 18.51 -2.25
N ASP A 112 12.48 17.79 -1.64
CA ASP A 112 13.32 16.81 -2.33
C ASP A 112 12.57 15.51 -2.67
N GLY A 113 11.26 15.42 -2.43
CA GLY A 113 10.36 14.31 -2.69
C GLY A 113 10.46 13.13 -1.71
N ARG A 114 11.34 13.18 -0.70
CA ARG A 114 11.43 12.13 0.32
C ARG A 114 10.27 12.22 1.29
N TYR A 115 9.83 11.07 1.79
CA TYR A 115 8.81 10.98 2.81
C TYR A 115 9.42 10.91 4.21
N VAL A 116 8.97 11.80 5.09
CA VAL A 116 9.33 11.83 6.52
C VAL A 116 8.11 11.63 7.40
N PHE A 117 8.30 11.44 8.71
CA PHE A 117 7.17 11.43 9.63
C PHE A 117 6.59 12.84 9.72
N SER A 118 5.26 12.93 9.72
CA SER A 118 4.57 14.15 10.11
C SER A 118 4.71 14.36 11.63
N PRO A 119 4.45 15.56 12.16
CA PRO A 119 4.43 15.80 13.61
C PRO A 119 3.48 14.85 14.38
N LEU A 120 2.38 14.42 13.76
CA LEU A 120 1.49 13.41 14.34
C LEU A 120 2.13 12.01 14.28
N GLY A 121 2.69 11.64 13.13
CA GLY A 121 3.35 10.34 12.93
C GLY A 121 4.57 10.11 13.81
N GLU A 122 5.22 11.17 14.28
CA GLU A 122 6.28 11.07 15.30
C GLU A 122 5.77 10.76 16.72
N ARG A 123 4.46 10.83 16.97
CA ARG A 123 3.85 10.64 18.29
C ARG A 123 2.89 9.46 18.35
N ILE A 124 2.15 9.22 17.26
CA ILE A 124 1.17 8.14 17.15
C ILE A 124 1.30 7.51 15.77
N ASP A 125 1.47 6.19 15.73
CA ASP A 125 1.54 5.43 14.49
C ASP A 125 0.16 5.23 13.84
N HIS A 126 0.16 4.84 12.56
CA HIS A 126 -1.07 4.69 11.78
C HIS A 126 -1.95 3.55 12.32
N LEU A 127 -1.38 2.46 12.80
CA LEU A 127 -2.14 1.32 13.30
C LEU A 127 -2.90 1.66 14.58
N THR A 128 -2.25 2.38 15.51
CA THR A 128 -2.90 2.92 16.70
C THR A 128 -4.06 3.84 16.35
N LEU A 129 -3.89 4.72 15.35
CA LEU A 129 -4.96 5.59 14.85
C LEU A 129 -6.13 4.78 14.27
N ILE A 130 -5.84 3.71 13.50
CA ILE A 130 -6.86 2.88 12.86
C ILE A 130 -7.66 2.15 13.93
N VAL A 131 -6.99 1.42 14.83
CA VAL A 131 -7.66 0.67 15.91
C VAL A 131 -8.53 1.58 16.77
N SER A 132 -8.07 2.80 17.06
CA SER A 132 -8.85 3.79 17.82
C SER A 132 -10.15 4.17 17.12
N GLU A 133 -10.11 4.44 15.81
CA GLU A 133 -11.31 4.77 15.03
C GLU A 133 -12.23 3.56 14.83
N LEU A 134 -11.67 2.36 14.65
CA LEU A 134 -12.46 1.13 14.53
C LEU A 134 -13.25 0.83 15.80
N LEU A 135 -12.62 0.94 16.97
CA LEU A 135 -13.29 0.78 18.27
C LEU A 135 -14.38 1.82 18.48
N LYS A 136 -14.08 3.09 18.19
CA LYS A 136 -15.03 4.21 18.34
C LYS A 136 -16.26 4.07 17.43
N ARG A 137 -16.09 3.49 16.24
CA ARG A 137 -17.16 3.24 15.26
C ARG A 137 -17.81 1.86 15.40
N ASP A 138 -17.47 1.14 16.47
CA ASP A 138 -18.08 -0.14 16.82
C ASP A 138 -17.91 -1.20 15.71
N PHE A 139 -16.76 -1.24 15.05
CA PHE A 139 -16.48 -2.30 14.08
C PHE A 139 -16.37 -3.68 14.78
N PRO A 140 -16.67 -4.79 14.07
CA PRO A 140 -16.57 -6.13 14.63
C PRO A 140 -15.17 -6.42 15.16
N ILE A 141 -15.07 -7.05 16.33
CA ILE A 141 -13.78 -7.37 16.95
C ILE A 141 -12.88 -8.24 16.06
N ASP A 142 -13.48 -9.13 15.26
CA ASP A 142 -12.74 -9.95 14.30
C ASP A 142 -12.04 -9.09 13.23
N LEU A 143 -12.67 -8.00 12.76
CA LEU A 143 -12.01 -7.06 11.85
C LEU A 143 -10.89 -6.29 12.55
N ILE A 144 -11.13 -5.84 13.79
CA ILE A 144 -10.11 -5.14 14.59
C ILE A 144 -8.89 -6.05 14.77
N HIS A 145 -9.11 -7.35 15.03
CA HIS A 145 -8.05 -8.35 15.12
C HIS A 145 -7.30 -8.53 13.80
N VAL A 146 -8.00 -8.60 12.67
CA VAL A 146 -7.38 -8.65 11.33
C VAL A 146 -6.47 -7.45 11.10
N VAL A 147 -6.92 -6.25 11.45
CA VAL A 147 -6.14 -5.02 11.25
C VAL A 147 -4.97 -4.94 12.22
N VAL A 148 -5.18 -5.11 13.53
CA VAL A 148 -4.11 -4.92 14.53
C VAL A 148 -2.97 -5.93 14.39
N THR A 149 -3.19 -7.06 13.69
CA THR A 149 -2.20 -8.12 13.48
C THR A 149 -1.55 -8.09 12.09
N SER A 150 -1.88 -7.11 11.23
CA SER A 150 -1.48 -7.06 9.82
C SER A 150 0.03 -7.15 9.59
N HIS A 151 0.84 -6.59 10.50
CA HIS A 151 2.31 -6.58 10.36
C HIS A 151 3.01 -7.72 11.11
N GLY A 152 2.27 -8.75 11.55
CA GLY A 152 2.82 -9.98 12.12
C GLY A 152 3.70 -9.73 13.34
N SER A 153 5.01 -10.00 13.24
CA SER A 153 5.97 -9.77 14.33
C SER A 153 6.16 -8.28 14.67
N GLY A 154 5.82 -7.37 13.75
CA GLY A 154 5.78 -5.93 13.98
C GLY A 154 4.48 -5.43 14.61
N SER A 155 3.46 -6.29 14.73
CA SER A 155 2.18 -5.95 15.35
C SER A 155 2.21 -6.17 16.88
N PRO A 156 1.31 -5.51 17.64
CA PRO A 156 1.19 -5.72 19.09
C PRO A 156 0.87 -7.17 19.48
N ILE A 157 0.20 -7.90 18.58
CA ILE A 157 -0.18 -9.30 18.73
C ILE A 157 -0.03 -10.03 17.39
N SER A 158 0.19 -11.35 17.45
CA SER A 158 0.23 -12.19 16.26
C SER A 158 -1.16 -12.52 15.72
N PRO A 159 -1.30 -12.78 14.40
CA PRO A 159 -2.54 -13.22 13.80
C PRO A 159 -2.99 -14.58 14.39
N LYS A 160 -4.31 -14.71 14.62
CA LYS A 160 -4.93 -15.90 15.26
C LYS A 160 -6.16 -16.44 14.52
N THR A 161 -6.58 -15.75 13.46
CA THR A 161 -7.68 -16.16 12.58
C THR A 161 -7.15 -16.31 11.17
N ILE A 162 -7.88 -17.03 10.31
CA ILE A 162 -7.42 -17.27 8.94
C ILE A 162 -7.44 -15.97 8.12
N GLU A 163 -8.41 -15.09 8.36
CA GLU A 163 -8.50 -13.76 7.75
C GLU A 163 -7.30 -12.90 8.14
N ALA A 164 -6.91 -12.92 9.42
CA ALA A 164 -5.76 -12.18 9.92
C ALA A 164 -4.45 -12.72 9.33
N LEU A 165 -4.31 -14.06 9.24
CA LEU A 165 -3.16 -14.70 8.60
C LEU A 165 -3.08 -14.35 7.10
N ILE A 166 -4.20 -14.35 6.39
CA ILE A 166 -4.26 -13.98 4.97
C ILE A 166 -3.84 -12.52 4.78
N CYS A 167 -4.38 -11.60 5.56
CA CYS A 167 -4.02 -10.17 5.47
C CYS A 167 -2.54 -9.95 5.76
N HIS A 168 -2.02 -10.58 6.82
CA HIS A 168 -0.61 -10.50 7.18
C HIS A 168 0.32 -11.05 6.08
N LEU A 169 0.03 -12.23 5.56
CA LEU A 169 0.84 -12.83 4.49
C LEU A 169 0.73 -12.03 3.19
N ALA A 170 -0.43 -11.44 2.89
CA ALA A 170 -0.58 -10.59 1.72
C ALA A 170 0.29 -9.31 1.83
N ASP A 171 0.34 -8.67 3.01
CA ASP A 171 1.22 -7.51 3.27
C ASP A 171 2.69 -7.93 3.09
N GLU A 172 3.11 -9.02 3.73
CA GLU A 172 4.50 -9.49 3.67
C GLU A 172 4.94 -9.81 2.23
N VAL A 173 4.10 -10.54 1.48
CA VAL A 173 4.39 -10.92 0.10
C VAL A 173 4.47 -9.69 -0.79
N ASP A 174 3.52 -8.77 -0.70
CA ASP A 174 3.50 -7.58 -1.56
C ASP A 174 4.65 -6.63 -1.25
N SER A 175 4.84 -6.32 0.04
CA SER A 175 5.93 -5.49 0.53
C SER A 175 7.29 -6.02 0.07
N LYS A 176 7.49 -7.34 0.16
CA LYS A 176 8.73 -7.97 -0.32
C LYS A 176 8.85 -7.92 -1.84
N LEU A 177 7.80 -8.32 -2.55
CA LEU A 177 7.81 -8.36 -4.02
C LEU A 177 8.12 -6.98 -4.61
N ASN A 178 7.44 -5.94 -4.13
CA ASN A 178 7.68 -4.58 -4.62
C ASN A 178 9.10 -4.09 -4.30
N GLY A 179 9.58 -4.34 -3.07
CA GLY A 179 10.95 -4.01 -2.69
C GLY A 179 11.99 -4.66 -3.61
N GLU A 180 11.84 -5.96 -3.90
CA GLU A 180 12.72 -6.69 -4.82
C GLU A 180 12.65 -6.16 -6.26
N ILE A 181 11.45 -5.84 -6.76
CA ILE A 181 11.26 -5.24 -8.09
C ILE A 181 12.02 -3.90 -8.20
N LEU A 182 11.86 -3.02 -7.21
CA LEU A 182 12.53 -1.71 -7.20
C LEU A 182 14.05 -1.89 -7.11
N ASN A 183 14.53 -2.78 -6.24
CA ASN A 183 15.96 -3.04 -6.06
C ASN A 183 16.60 -3.61 -7.32
N ALA A 184 15.95 -4.59 -7.96
CA ALA A 184 16.43 -5.19 -9.19
C ALA A 184 16.51 -4.15 -10.33
N ALA A 185 15.49 -3.31 -10.48
CA ALA A 185 15.50 -2.24 -11.48
C ALA A 185 16.61 -1.20 -11.21
N LYS A 186 16.75 -0.74 -9.95
CA LYS A 186 17.82 0.20 -9.55
C LYS A 186 19.20 -0.38 -9.82
N TYR A 187 19.41 -1.67 -9.52
CA TYR A 187 20.67 -2.36 -9.82
C TYR A 187 20.99 -2.33 -11.31
N LEU A 188 20.03 -2.69 -12.18
CA LEU A 188 20.24 -2.69 -13.63
C LEU A 188 20.63 -1.30 -14.15
N VAL A 189 19.91 -0.26 -13.71
CA VAL A 189 20.23 1.13 -14.06
C VAL A 189 21.66 1.47 -13.66
N LYS A 190 22.02 1.24 -12.38
CA LYS A 190 23.35 1.53 -11.85
C LYS A 190 24.45 0.81 -12.61
N GLU A 191 24.23 -0.44 -13.01
CA GLU A 191 25.19 -1.21 -13.79
C GLU A 191 25.52 -0.58 -15.13
N VAL A 192 24.53 0.01 -15.81
CA VAL A 192 24.71 0.62 -17.13
C VAL A 192 25.10 2.09 -17.06
N THR A 193 24.42 2.88 -16.25
CA THR A 193 24.59 4.34 -16.22
C THR A 193 25.65 4.80 -15.23
N LYS A 194 26.07 3.94 -14.30
CA LYS A 194 26.95 4.26 -13.16
C LYS A 194 26.38 5.34 -12.22
N GLU A 195 25.08 5.56 -12.29
CA GLU A 195 24.34 6.53 -11.48
C GLU A 195 23.23 5.82 -10.71
N GLU A 196 22.88 6.37 -9.54
CA GLU A 196 21.75 5.89 -8.76
C GLU A 196 20.45 6.55 -9.23
N TRP A 197 19.36 5.79 -9.21
CA TRP A 197 18.02 6.28 -9.51
C TRP A 197 17.14 6.10 -8.26
N GLU A 198 17.16 7.12 -7.40
CA GLU A 198 16.52 7.04 -6.10
C GLU A 198 14.99 6.92 -6.16
N LYS A 199 14.36 7.76 -7.00
CA LYS A 199 12.91 7.85 -7.13
C LYS A 199 12.39 7.02 -8.30
N MET A 200 11.80 5.87 -8.00
CA MET A 200 11.27 4.95 -9.00
C MET A 200 9.96 4.36 -8.51
N ASP A 201 8.93 4.40 -9.36
CA ASP A 201 7.68 3.70 -9.12
C ASP A 201 7.71 2.27 -9.69
N ALA A 202 6.75 1.43 -9.29
CA ALA A 202 6.69 0.04 -9.73
C ALA A 202 6.52 -0.08 -11.25
N LYS A 203 5.77 0.82 -11.90
CA LYS A 203 5.54 0.79 -13.34
C LYS A 203 6.83 1.03 -14.12
N THR A 204 7.63 1.99 -13.71
CA THR A 204 8.95 2.28 -14.30
C THR A 204 9.90 1.12 -14.06
N ALA A 205 9.93 0.57 -12.85
CA ALA A 205 10.75 -0.60 -12.53
C ALA A 205 10.39 -1.80 -13.42
N MET A 206 9.11 -2.08 -13.64
CA MET A 206 8.67 -3.15 -14.53
C MET A 206 9.09 -2.93 -15.98
N LYS A 207 9.03 -1.69 -16.50
CA LYS A 207 9.54 -1.37 -17.84
C LYS A 207 11.04 -1.63 -17.96
N ILE A 208 11.82 -1.27 -16.93
CA ILE A 208 13.26 -1.51 -16.86
C ILE A 208 13.58 -3.01 -16.89
N LEU A 209 12.88 -3.80 -16.06
CA LEU A 209 13.04 -5.25 -16.02
C LEU A 209 12.69 -5.90 -17.36
N ALA A 210 11.58 -5.46 -18.00
CA ALA A 210 11.16 -5.96 -19.30
C ALA A 210 12.19 -5.68 -20.40
N LEU A 211 12.71 -4.44 -20.49
CA LEU A 211 13.76 -4.09 -21.44
C LEU A 211 14.98 -5.00 -21.32
N LYS A 212 15.40 -5.29 -20.07
CA LYS A 212 16.53 -6.17 -19.80
C LYS A 212 16.26 -7.63 -20.15
N ALA A 213 15.03 -8.10 -19.95
CA ALA A 213 14.61 -9.46 -20.26
C ALA A 213 14.52 -9.68 -21.78
N GLU A 214 13.96 -8.74 -22.52
CA GLU A 214 13.73 -8.84 -23.96
C GLU A 214 15.00 -8.56 -24.78
N GLY A 215 15.71 -7.48 -24.46
CA GLY A 215 16.85 -6.98 -25.26
C GLY A 215 18.22 -7.36 -24.73
N GLY A 216 18.32 -8.14 -23.64
CA GLY A 216 19.59 -8.41 -22.99
C GLY A 216 20.27 -7.13 -22.49
N TRP A 217 21.60 -7.14 -22.37
CA TRP A 217 22.35 -5.94 -21.93
C TRP A 217 22.44 -4.86 -23.00
N GLU A 218 22.45 -5.23 -24.28
CA GLU A 218 22.55 -4.28 -25.39
C GLU A 218 21.26 -3.48 -25.54
N GLY A 219 20.11 -4.15 -25.68
CA GLY A 219 18.81 -3.47 -25.77
C GLY A 219 18.47 -2.65 -24.53
N PHE A 220 18.92 -3.09 -23.34
CA PHE A 220 18.76 -2.28 -22.13
C PHE A 220 19.55 -0.97 -22.17
N ARG A 221 20.82 -0.99 -22.65
CA ARG A 221 21.65 0.24 -22.78
C ARG A 221 21.04 1.27 -23.71
N GLU A 222 20.36 0.83 -24.75
CA GLU A 222 19.68 1.70 -25.69
C GLU A 222 18.36 2.22 -25.11
N GLY A 223 17.53 1.31 -24.58
CA GLY A 223 16.20 1.63 -24.07
C GLY A 223 16.20 2.54 -22.83
N ILE A 224 17.18 2.37 -21.92
CA ILE A 224 17.20 3.14 -20.67
C ILE A 224 17.40 4.65 -20.90
N LYS A 225 18.12 5.04 -21.97
CA LYS A 225 18.30 6.44 -22.34
C LYS A 225 16.99 7.10 -22.72
N LEU A 226 16.12 6.36 -23.42
CA LEU A 226 14.81 6.85 -23.83
C LEU A 226 13.86 7.01 -22.64
N ILE A 227 13.87 6.06 -21.69
CA ILE A 227 13.06 6.14 -20.48
C ILE A 227 13.43 7.38 -19.64
N LYS A 228 14.73 7.61 -19.39
CA LYS A 228 15.19 8.81 -18.65
C LYS A 228 14.71 10.10 -19.31
N LYS A 229 14.90 10.22 -20.63
CA LYS A 229 14.50 11.41 -21.39
C LYS A 229 13.00 11.68 -21.32
N ASN A 230 12.17 10.64 -21.39
CA ASN A 230 10.71 10.81 -21.33
C ASN A 230 10.24 11.28 -19.95
N ILE A 231 10.85 10.76 -18.88
CA ILE A 231 10.52 11.16 -17.50
C ILE A 231 10.96 12.60 -17.23
N GLU A 232 12.14 13.00 -17.69
CA GLU A 232 12.61 14.39 -17.60
C GLU A 232 11.66 15.34 -18.35
N ALA A 233 11.22 14.96 -19.56
CA ALA A 233 10.26 15.74 -20.33
C ALA A 233 8.91 15.90 -19.60
N GLU A 234 8.37 14.84 -19.01
CA GLU A 234 7.13 14.87 -18.22
C GLU A 234 7.27 15.81 -17.01
N THR A 235 8.36 15.68 -16.24
CA THR A 235 8.58 16.56 -15.07
C THR A 235 8.77 18.03 -15.43
N SER A 236 9.43 18.34 -16.57
CA SER A 236 9.63 19.70 -17.06
C SER A 236 8.38 20.37 -17.65
N SER A 237 7.32 19.58 -17.91
CA SER A 237 6.07 20.04 -18.52
C SER A 237 4.94 20.31 -17.52
N THR A 238 5.19 20.07 -16.23
CA THR A 238 4.25 20.37 -15.14
C THR A 238 4.50 21.82 -14.68
N PRO A 239 3.50 22.74 -14.79
CA PRO A 239 3.65 24.13 -14.39
C PRO A 239 3.84 24.32 -12.89
#